data_AF-G3ID17-F1
#
_entry.id   AF-G3ID17-F1
#
_cell.length_a   1.000
_cell.length_b   1.000
_cell.length_c   1.000
_cell.angle_alpha   90.00
_cell.angle_beta   90.00
_cell.angle_gamma   90.00
#
_symmetry.space_group_name_H-M   'P 1'
#
loop_
_entity.id
_entity.type
_entity.pdbx_description
1 polymer ?
#
loop_
_entity_poly.entity_id
_entity_poly.type
_entity_poly.pdbx_seq_one_letter_code
_entity_poly.pdbx_strand_id
1 'polypeptide(L)' 'MGNRATGAAGHGAHLALALLLLPGPWLSTGVPGAPPLFNVSMDAAPEQRWLPMLQHYDPDFVRAAVAEVIG' A
#
# COMPACT_ATOMS: atom_id res chain seq x y z
N MET A 1 -34.55 14.42 34.13
CA MET A 1 -33.74 15.54 33.59
C MET A 1 -32.27 15.18 33.76
N GLY A 2 -31.43 15.12 32.70
CA GLY A 2 -29.98 15.30 32.87
C GLY A 2 -28.99 14.13 32.66
N ASN A 3 -29.08 13.44 31.51
CA ASN A 3 -28.02 13.23 30.50
C ASN A 3 -26.66 12.56 30.87
N ARG A 4 -26.34 11.52 30.08
CA ARG A 4 -25.11 10.72 29.99
C ARG A 4 -23.82 11.53 29.83
N ALA A 5 -22.77 11.12 30.55
CA ALA A 5 -21.37 11.41 30.22
C ALA A 5 -20.61 10.09 30.00
N THR A 6 -20.83 9.47 28.85
CA THR A 6 -20.03 8.33 28.34
C THR A 6 -19.44 8.80 27.02
N GLY A 7 -18.30 9.49 27.07
CA GLY A 7 -17.75 10.18 25.91
C GLY A 7 -16.29 10.56 26.07
N ALA A 8 -15.45 9.67 26.57
CA ALA A 8 -14.00 9.91 26.65
C ALA A 8 -13.16 8.71 26.19
N ALA A 9 -13.62 7.47 26.42
CA ALA A 9 -12.84 6.27 26.11
C ALA A 9 -12.78 5.89 24.62
N GLY A 10 -13.76 6.31 23.80
CA GLY A 10 -13.84 5.91 22.39
C GLY A 10 -12.86 6.65 21.48
N HIS A 11 -12.61 7.94 21.72
CA HIS A 11 -11.81 8.77 20.83
C HIS A 11 -10.33 8.36 20.79
N GLY A 12 -9.77 7.88 21.91
CA GLY A 12 -8.38 7.40 21.95
C GLY A 12 -8.16 6.11 21.15
N ALA A 13 -9.12 5.18 21.20
CA ALA A 13 -9.06 3.93 20.43
C ALA A 13 -9.27 4.18 18.93
N HIS A 14 -10.20 5.07 18.56
CA HIS A 14 -10.41 5.44 17.16
C HIS A 14 -9.21 6.22 16.58
N LEU A 15 -8.56 7.09 17.36
CA LEU A 15 -7.34 7.78 16.95
C LEU A 15 -6.16 6.81 16.82
N ALA A 16 -6.01 5.85 17.73
CA ALA A 16 -4.98 4.81 17.64
C ALA A 16 -5.20 3.88 16.44
N LEU A 17 -6.46 3.50 16.17
CA LEU A 17 -6.82 2.70 15.00
C LEU A 17 -6.62 3.48 13.70
N ALA A 18 -6.97 4.78 13.70
CA ALA A 18 -6.71 5.67 12.57
C ALA A 18 -5.21 5.84 12.32
N LEU A 19 -4.40 5.98 13.37
CA LEU A 19 -2.93 6.03 13.28
C LEU A 19 -2.31 4.74 12.74
N LEU A 20 -2.90 3.56 13.04
CA LEU A 20 -2.49 2.28 12.43
C LEU A 20 -2.93 2.14 10.97
N LEU A 21 -4.00 2.82 10.57
CA LEU A 21 -4.53 2.83 9.21
C LEU A 21 -3.95 3.94 8.34
N LEU A 22 -3.19 4.89 8.92
CA LEU A 22 -2.35 5.75 8.13
C LEU A 22 -1.34 4.84 7.42
N PRO A 23 -1.29 4.82 6.07
CA PRO A 23 -0.10 4.37 5.41
C PRO A 23 0.99 5.28 5.95
N GLY A 24 1.81 4.74 6.87
CA GLY A 24 2.94 5.47 7.40
C GLY A 24 3.70 6.04 6.21
N PRO A 25 4.33 7.21 6.34
CA PRO A 25 5.35 7.58 5.38
C PRO A 25 6.41 6.48 5.51
N TRP A 26 6.30 5.43 4.70
CA TRP A 26 7.44 4.66 4.25
C TRP A 26 8.19 5.68 3.39
N LEU A 27 8.82 6.64 4.05
CA LEU A 27 9.89 7.42 3.47
C LEU A 27 11.05 6.42 3.40
N SER A 28 10.91 5.44 2.50
CA SER A 28 12.04 4.93 1.76
C SER A 28 12.58 6.14 1.03
N THR A 29 13.42 6.91 1.71
CA THR A 29 14.41 7.74 1.05
C THR A 29 15.32 6.76 0.35
N GLY A 30 14.89 6.31 -0.83
CA GLY A 30 15.65 5.38 -1.65
C GLY A 30 17.03 5.99 -1.87
N VAL A 31 18.08 5.18 -1.71
CA VAL A 31 19.40 5.57 -2.19
C VAL A 31 19.24 5.84 -3.68
N PRO A 32 19.70 7.00 -4.21
CA PRO A 32 19.62 7.29 -5.63
C PRO A 32 20.24 6.15 -6.44
N GLY A 33 19.46 5.60 -7.38
CA GLY A 33 19.88 4.46 -8.21
C GLY A 33 19.63 3.08 -7.61
N ALA A 34 19.12 2.96 -6.37
CA ALA A 34 18.66 1.66 -5.87
C ALA A 34 17.36 1.24 -6.60
N PRO A 35 17.21 -0.05 -6.96
CA PRO A 35 15.97 -0.55 -7.52
C PRO A 35 14.79 -0.36 -6.54
N PRO A 36 13.57 -0.17 -7.05
CA PRO A 36 12.39 -0.12 -6.21
C PRO A 36 12.14 -1.50 -5.55
N LEU A 37 11.71 -1.48 -4.31
CA LEU A 37 11.30 -2.68 -3.57
C LEU A 37 9.79 -2.71 -3.45
N PHE A 38 9.20 -3.88 -3.72
CA PHE A 38 7.76 -4.10 -3.64
C PHE A 38 7.46 -5.27 -2.72
N ASN A 39 6.41 -5.12 -1.91
CA ASN A 39 5.87 -6.22 -1.13
C ASN A 39 4.93 -7.04 -2.01
N VAL A 40 5.05 -8.37 -1.92
CA VAL A 40 4.16 -9.31 -2.61
C VAL A 40 3.55 -10.23 -1.56
N SER A 41 2.24 -10.14 -1.38
CA SER A 41 1.52 -11.01 -0.45
C SER A 41 1.43 -12.43 -1.02
N MET A 42 1.77 -13.43 -0.21
CA MET A 42 1.56 -14.85 -0.53
C MET A 42 0.15 -15.32 -0.23
N ASP A 43 -0.59 -14.58 0.61
CA ASP A 43 -1.97 -14.86 0.96
C ASP A 43 -2.96 -14.48 -0.15
N ALA A 44 -2.54 -13.58 -1.05
CA ALA A 44 -3.32 -13.23 -2.22
C ALA A 44 -3.33 -14.35 -3.28
N ALA A 45 -4.43 -14.47 -4.02
CA ALA A 45 -4.55 -15.39 -5.15
C ALA A 45 -3.43 -15.12 -6.18
N PRO A 46 -2.81 -16.16 -6.79
CA PRO A 46 -1.67 -16.01 -7.70
C PRO A 46 -1.81 -14.91 -8.75
N GLU A 47 -2.98 -14.82 -9.39
CA GLU A 47 -3.33 -13.86 -10.43
C GLU A 47 -3.42 -12.41 -9.93
N GLN A 48 -3.54 -12.19 -8.62
CA GLN A 48 -3.66 -10.86 -8.02
C GLN A 48 -2.35 -10.37 -7.37
N ARG A 49 -1.42 -11.28 -7.05
CA ARG A 49 -0.22 -10.97 -6.24
C ARG A 49 0.60 -9.80 -6.76
N TRP A 50 0.68 -9.68 -8.08
CA TRP A 50 1.52 -8.71 -8.76
C TRP A 50 0.80 -7.43 -9.17
N LEU A 51 -0.55 -7.38 -9.08
CA LEU A 51 -1.33 -6.21 -9.47
C LEU A 51 -0.87 -4.91 -8.75
N PRO A 52 -0.60 -4.91 -7.44
CA PRO A 52 -0.15 -3.69 -6.76
C PRO A 52 1.21 -3.18 -7.27
N MET A 53 2.14 -4.09 -7.60
CA MET A 53 3.43 -3.71 -8.20
C MET A 53 3.24 -3.12 -9.59
N LEU A 54 2.43 -3.77 -10.43
CA LEU A 54 2.21 -3.37 -11.83
C LEU A 54 1.60 -1.96 -11.97
N GLN A 55 0.84 -1.49 -10.97
CA GLN A 55 0.29 -0.13 -10.94
C GLN A 55 1.34 0.98 -10.90
N HIS A 56 2.61 0.66 -10.58
CA HIS A 56 3.70 1.63 -10.54
C HIS A 56 4.38 1.82 -11.90
N TYR A 57 3.99 1.05 -12.91
CA TYR A 57 4.59 1.06 -14.24
C TYR A 57 3.60 1.52 -15.29
N ASP A 58 4.12 2.13 -16.36
CA ASP A 58 3.34 2.39 -17.57
C ASP A 58 3.01 1.05 -18.27
N PRO A 59 1.72 0.71 -18.41
CA PRO A 59 1.31 -0.56 -19.02
C PRO A 59 1.70 -0.68 -20.50
N ASP A 60 1.79 0.43 -21.25
CA ASP A 60 2.20 0.39 -22.66
C ASP A 60 3.70 0.09 -22.80
N PHE A 61 4.52 0.71 -21.94
CA PHE A 61 5.94 0.42 -21.87
C PHE A 61 6.21 -1.06 -21.55
N VAL A 62 5.55 -1.61 -20.52
CA VAL A 62 5.74 -3.01 -20.13
C VAL A 62 5.32 -3.95 -21.25
N ARG A 63 4.21 -3.69 -21.94
CA ARG A 63 3.77 -4.50 -23.09
C ARG A 63 4.78 -4.47 -24.23
N ALA A 64 5.30 -3.29 -24.58
CA ALA A 64 6.30 -3.15 -25.64
C ALA A 64 7.59 -3.91 -25.30
N ALA A 65 8.10 -3.77 -24.07
CA ALA A 65 9.30 -4.46 -23.62
C ALA A 65 9.14 -5.99 -23.65
N VAL A 66 7.97 -6.51 -23.23
CA VAL A 66 7.69 -7.95 -23.31
C VAL A 66 7.67 -8.43 -24.76
N ALA A 67 7.02 -7.70 -25.66
CA ALA A 67 6.98 -8.03 -27.08
C ALA A 67 8.37 -8.00 -27.72
N GLU A 68 9.25 -7.08 -27.30
CA GLU A 68 10.62 -6.99 -27.79
C GLU A 68 11.50 -8.16 -27.32
N VAL A 69 11.35 -8.59 -26.06
CA VAL A 69 12.23 -9.60 -25.45
C VAL A 69 11.75 -11.04 -25.70
N ILE A 70 10.44 -11.26 -25.70
CA ILE A 70 9.82 -12.59 -25.79
C ILE A 70 9.23 -12.86 -27.19
N GLY A 71 8.77 -11.82 -27.88
CA GLY A 71 8.01 -11.90 -29.13
C GLY A 71 8.84 -12.23 -30.37
#